data_AF-A0AAD6QHW9-F1
#
_entry.id   AF-A0AAD6QHW9-F1
#
_cell.length_a   1.000
_cell.length_b   1.000
_cell.length_c   1.000
_cell.angle_alpha   90.00
_cell.angle_beta   90.00
_cell.angle_gamma   90.00
#
_symmetry.space_group_name_H-M   'P 1'
#
loop_
_entity.id
_entity.type
_entity.pdbx_description
1 polymer ?
#
loop_
_entity_poly.entity_id
_entity_poly.type
_entity_poly.pdbx_seq_one_letter_code
_entity_poly.pdbx_strand_id
1 'polypeptide(L)'
;MLSTIATESAVVIYDSISDNFGGIIDIVGMSHCIRERTNALYAVGNTNATIGKEFTIGSATLVSMAFFGVCISNASISTVDLLNPNVFIGSIAGAVLMYFFPAMTLKGVENSALKFIKAARRQFNNTPGFMEGTTKPNYVACVMFPTKASTKETIPSNWRLI
;
A
#
# COMPACT_ATOMS: atom_id res chain seq x y z
N MET A 1 -5.60 22.27 -2.21
CA MET A 1 -4.56 21.28 -1.82
C MET A 1 -3.86 20.71 -3.04
N LEU A 2 -4.55 20.11 -4.01
CA LEU A 2 -3.94 19.45 -5.18
C LEU A 2 -3.57 20.38 -6.37
N SER A 3 -3.53 21.69 -6.18
CA SER A 3 -3.18 22.63 -7.28
C SER A 3 -1.75 22.46 -7.79
N THR A 4 -0.87 21.87 -6.98
CA THR A 4 0.54 21.57 -7.29
C THR A 4 0.79 20.06 -7.41
N ILE A 5 -0.22 19.28 -7.79
CA ILE A 5 -0.14 17.81 -7.84
C ILE A 5 1.01 17.28 -8.70
N ALA A 6 1.42 18.02 -9.75
CA ALA A 6 2.54 17.63 -10.59
C ALA A 6 3.86 17.59 -9.81
N THR A 7 4.12 18.61 -9.00
CA THR A 7 5.30 18.68 -8.13
C THR A 7 5.23 17.62 -7.04
N GLU A 8 4.07 17.47 -6.40
CA GLU A 8 3.84 16.44 -5.39
C GLU A 8 4.13 15.04 -5.93
N SER A 9 3.56 14.70 -7.09
CA SER A 9 3.75 13.40 -7.74
C SER A 9 5.21 13.16 -8.12
N ALA A 10 5.90 14.17 -8.65
CA ALA A 10 7.31 14.05 -9.00
C ALA A 10 8.18 13.73 -7.78
N VAL A 11 7.89 14.36 -6.64
CA VAL A 11 8.64 14.19 -5.38
C VAL A 11 8.31 12.84 -4.71
N VAL A 12 7.07 12.34 -4.83
CA VAL A 12 6.67 11.01 -4.32
C VAL A 12 7.29 9.87 -5.13
N ILE A 13 7.33 9.97 -6.47
CA ILE A 13 7.89 8.94 -7.35
C ILE A 13 9.39 8.70 -7.07
N TYR A 14 10.08 9.71 -6.51
CA TYR A 14 11.47 9.62 -6.13
C TYR A 14 11.79 8.44 -5.19
N ASP A 15 10.86 8.10 -4.29
CA ASP A 15 10.96 6.95 -3.39
C ASP A 15 11.19 5.64 -4.14
N SER A 16 10.26 5.29 -5.03
CA SER A 16 10.32 4.03 -5.78
C SER A 16 11.50 3.97 -6.75
N ILE A 17 11.91 5.12 -7.31
CA ILE A 17 13.09 5.18 -8.18
C ILE A 17 14.36 4.88 -7.35
N SER A 18 14.54 5.59 -6.24
CA SER A 18 15.74 5.46 -5.40
C SER A 18 15.86 4.06 -4.76
N ASP A 19 14.76 3.45 -4.35
CA ASP A 19 14.73 2.07 -3.83
C ASP A 19 15.20 1.05 -4.89
N ASN A 20 14.62 1.12 -6.10
CA ASN A 20 14.99 0.23 -7.20
C ASN A 20 16.47 0.38 -7.61
N PHE A 21 16.98 1.62 -7.66
CA PHE A 21 18.40 1.86 -7.90
C PHE A 21 19.27 1.22 -6.81
N GLY A 22 18.86 1.33 -5.54
CA GLY A 22 19.53 0.71 -4.41
C GLY A 22 19.61 -0.81 -4.53
N GLY A 23 18.51 -1.45 -4.93
CA GLY A 23 18.45 -2.88 -5.20
C GLY A 23 19.37 -3.31 -6.36
N ILE A 24 19.42 -2.54 -7.45
CA ILE A 24 20.33 -2.83 -8.57
C ILE A 24 21.79 -2.76 -8.13
N ILE A 25 22.16 -1.73 -7.36
CA ILE A 25 23.52 -1.53 -6.80
C ILE A 25 23.96 -2.76 -6.00
N ASP A 26 23.07 -3.31 -5.15
CA ASP A 26 23.36 -4.52 -4.37
C ASP A 26 23.51 -5.75 -5.27
N ILE A 27 22.64 -5.91 -6.28
CA ILE A 27 22.66 -7.06 -7.19
C ILE A 27 23.91 -7.09 -8.08
N VAL A 28 24.38 -5.92 -8.55
CA VAL A 28 25.58 -5.82 -9.39
C VAL A 28 26.89 -5.70 -8.60
N GLY A 29 26.82 -5.70 -7.26
CA GLY A 29 28.01 -5.69 -6.39
C GLY A 29 28.81 -4.39 -6.44
N MET A 30 28.12 -3.24 -6.58
CA MET A 30 28.78 -1.93 -6.60
C MET A 30 29.33 -1.52 -5.22
N SER A 31 30.22 -0.52 -5.20
CA SER A 31 30.87 -0.03 -3.99
C SER A 31 29.88 0.42 -2.90
N HIS A 32 30.24 0.17 -1.64
CA HIS A 32 29.48 0.60 -0.45
C HIS A 32 29.18 2.10 -0.44
N CYS A 33 30.12 2.93 -0.90
CA CYS A 33 29.93 4.39 -0.97
C CYS A 33 28.77 4.78 -1.91
N ILE A 34 28.52 4.00 -2.96
CA ILE A 34 27.40 4.22 -3.88
C ILE A 34 26.09 3.78 -3.22
N ARG A 35 26.09 2.68 -2.46
CA ARG A 35 24.93 2.22 -1.68
C ARG A 35 24.55 3.20 -0.58
N GLU A 36 25.51 3.75 0.16
CA GLU A 36 25.26 4.78 1.19
C GLU A 36 24.60 6.02 0.62
N ARG A 37 25.07 6.50 -0.55
CA ARG A 37 24.46 7.64 -1.23
C ARG A 37 23.02 7.34 -1.63
N THR A 38 22.76 6.18 -2.22
CA THR A 38 21.40 5.80 -2.61
C THR A 38 20.49 5.57 -1.41
N ASN A 39 21.01 5.06 -0.30
CA ASN A 39 20.25 4.93 0.96
C ASN A 39 19.83 6.29 1.52
N ALA A 40 20.70 7.30 1.44
CA ALA A 40 20.33 8.66 1.83
C ALA A 40 19.19 9.21 0.95
N LEU A 41 19.23 8.95 -0.36
CA LEU A 41 18.15 9.34 -1.28
C LEU A 41 16.84 8.61 -0.99
N TYR A 42 16.91 7.31 -0.71
CA TYR A 42 15.75 6.50 -0.33
C TYR A 42 15.10 6.99 0.98
N ALA A 43 15.89 7.36 1.98
CA ALA A 43 15.37 7.91 3.23
C ALA A 43 14.56 9.20 3.01
N VAL A 44 15.03 10.08 2.12
CA VAL A 44 14.30 11.29 1.72
C VAL A 44 13.04 10.91 0.93
N GLY A 45 13.14 9.96 0.00
CA GLY A 45 12.02 9.41 -0.75
C GLY A 45 10.89 8.90 0.14
N ASN A 46 11.20 8.10 1.16
CA ASN A 46 10.20 7.53 2.07
C ASN A 46 9.47 8.61 2.89
N THR A 47 10.19 9.69 3.27
CA THR A 47 9.57 10.86 3.91
C THR A 47 8.59 11.54 2.95
N ASN A 48 9.00 11.74 1.69
CA ASN A 48 8.14 12.32 0.66
C ASN A 48 6.92 11.46 0.32
N ALA A 49 7.08 10.13 0.28
CA ALA A 49 5.98 9.19 0.10
C ALA A 49 4.97 9.30 1.25
N THR A 50 5.44 9.56 2.48
CA THR A 50 4.56 9.82 3.63
C THR A 50 3.80 11.14 3.47
N ILE A 51 4.48 12.22 3.06
CA ILE A 51 3.84 13.51 2.76
C ILE A 51 2.76 13.36 1.67
N GLY A 52 3.04 12.63 0.59
CA GLY A 52 2.06 12.38 -0.48
C GLY A 52 0.82 11.61 0.00
N LYS A 53 0.98 10.67 0.92
CA LYS A 53 -0.17 9.98 1.56
C LYS A 53 -1.02 10.97 2.34
N GLU A 54 -0.41 11.88 3.10
CA GLU A 54 -1.13 12.91 3.86
C GLU A 54 -1.88 13.89 2.95
N PHE A 55 -1.27 14.32 1.84
CA PHE A 55 -1.93 15.15 0.84
C PHE A 55 -3.14 14.46 0.22
N THR A 56 -3.00 13.17 -0.10
CA THR A 56 -4.10 12.34 -0.62
C THR A 56 -5.24 12.23 0.40
N ILE A 57 -4.93 11.91 1.66
CA ILE A 57 -5.95 11.79 2.73
C ILE A 57 -6.63 13.14 3.00
N GLY A 58 -5.85 14.22 3.10
CA GLY A 58 -6.37 15.56 3.38
C GLY A 58 -7.27 16.08 2.24
N SER A 59 -6.83 15.92 0.99
CA SER A 59 -7.63 16.30 -0.18
C SER A 59 -8.90 15.46 -0.31
N ALA A 60 -8.82 14.14 -0.11
CA ALA A 60 -9.98 13.26 -0.08
C ALA A 60 -10.97 13.68 1.01
N THR A 61 -10.49 14.01 2.21
CA THR A 61 -11.35 14.46 3.32
C THR A 61 -12.11 15.74 2.97
N LEU A 62 -11.44 16.74 2.40
CA LEU A 62 -12.09 17.99 1.99
C LEU A 62 -13.13 17.75 0.89
N VAL A 63 -12.79 16.93 -0.10
CA VAL A 63 -13.72 16.57 -1.19
C VAL A 63 -14.90 15.77 -0.64
N SER A 64 -14.69 14.78 0.21
CA SER A 64 -15.76 14.01 0.86
C SER A 64 -16.69 14.89 1.68
N MET A 65 -16.17 15.89 2.41
CA MET A 65 -17.00 16.85 3.14
C MET A 65 -17.85 17.72 2.20
N ALA A 66 -17.28 18.19 1.10
CA ALA A 66 -18.02 18.93 0.09
C ALA A 66 -19.11 18.07 -0.57
N PHE A 67 -18.78 16.83 -0.95
CA PHE A 67 -19.74 15.86 -1.49
C PHE A 67 -20.84 15.52 -0.49
N PHE A 68 -20.53 15.42 0.81
CA PHE A 68 -21.53 15.21 1.84
C PHE A 68 -22.58 16.33 1.85
N GLY A 69 -22.15 17.60 1.75
CA GLY A 69 -23.06 18.74 1.59
C GLY A 69 -23.93 18.66 0.32
N VAL A 70 -23.35 18.25 -0.81
CA VAL A 70 -24.09 18.02 -2.06
C VAL A 70 -25.11 16.90 -1.91
N CYS A 71 -24.75 15.79 -1.24
CA CYS A 71 -25.66 14.68 -0.98
C CYS A 71 -26.85 15.07 -0.11
N ILE A 72 -26.64 15.87 0.94
CA ILE A 72 -27.70 16.40 1.80
C ILE A 72 -28.69 17.22 0.97
N SER A 73 -28.16 18.15 0.16
CA SER A 73 -28.97 19.02 -0.71
C SER A 73 -29.77 18.21 -1.73
N ASN A 74 -29.11 17.25 -2.42
CA ASN A 74 -29.75 16.41 -3.43
C ASN A 74 -30.80 15.46 -2.83
N ALA A 75 -30.62 15.02 -1.59
CA ALA A 75 -31.58 14.19 -0.86
C ALA A 75 -32.72 15.01 -0.21
N SER A 76 -32.76 16.34 -0.41
CA SER A 76 -33.74 17.25 0.22
C SER A 76 -33.76 17.15 1.75
N ILE A 77 -32.61 16.86 2.37
CA ILE A 77 -32.48 16.78 3.83
C ILE A 77 -32.25 18.19 4.36
N SER A 78 -33.15 18.67 5.22
CA SER A 78 -33.05 20.04 5.76
C SER A 78 -31.98 20.19 6.84
N THR A 79 -31.84 19.20 7.72
CA THR A 79 -30.84 19.19 8.79
C THR A 79 -30.32 17.78 9.03
N VAL A 80 -29.03 17.67 9.33
CA VAL A 80 -28.41 16.41 9.79
C VAL A 80 -28.25 16.52 11.30
N ASP A 81 -29.16 15.89 12.02
CA ASP A 81 -29.15 15.83 13.48
C ASP A 81 -28.45 14.54 13.96
N LEU A 82 -27.34 14.69 14.69
CA LEU A 82 -26.60 13.56 15.27
C LEU A 82 -27.39 12.80 16.34
N LEU A 83 -28.38 13.44 16.98
CA LEU A 83 -29.23 12.79 17.98
C LEU A 83 -30.34 11.95 17.34
N ASN A 84 -30.57 12.09 16.03
CA ASN A 84 -31.47 11.22 15.31
C ASN A 84 -30.89 9.80 15.30
N PRO A 85 -31.62 8.77 15.77
CA PRO A 85 -31.12 7.40 15.84
C PRO A 85 -30.59 6.87 14.51
N ASN A 86 -31.22 7.22 13.38
CA ASN A 86 -30.81 6.75 12.06
C ASN A 86 -29.45 7.34 11.65
N VAL A 87 -29.23 8.63 11.93
CA VAL A 87 -27.96 9.32 11.64
C VAL A 87 -26.87 8.79 12.57
N PHE A 88 -27.19 8.60 13.85
CA PHE A 88 -26.24 8.08 14.84
C PHE A 88 -25.77 6.66 14.49
N ILE A 89 -26.71 5.75 14.18
CA ILE A 89 -26.38 4.38 13.76
C ILE A 89 -25.56 4.39 12.47
N GLY A 90 -25.94 5.23 11.49
CA GLY A 90 -25.19 5.41 10.25
C GLY A 90 -23.75 5.88 10.48
N SER A 91 -23.54 6.82 11.41
CA SER A 91 -22.22 7.33 11.75
C SER A 91 -21.32 6.26 12.40
N ILE A 92 -21.87 5.44 13.30
CA ILE A 92 -21.15 4.33 13.92
C ILE A 92 -20.82 3.26 12.88
N ALA A 93 -21.77 2.90 12.01
CA ALA A 93 -21.54 1.94 10.94
C ALA A 93 -20.44 2.44 9.98
N GLY A 94 -20.45 3.72 9.63
CA GLY A 94 -19.38 4.35 8.85
C GLY A 94 -18.01 4.29 9.53
N ALA A 95 -17.95 4.56 10.84
CA ALA A 95 -16.72 4.43 11.62
C ALA A 95 -16.20 2.98 11.66
N VAL A 96 -17.09 1.99 11.80
CA VAL A 96 -16.71 0.56 11.77
C VAL A 96 -16.17 0.17 10.40
N LEU A 97 -16.76 0.65 9.30
CA LEU A 97 -16.28 0.39 7.94
C LEU A 97 -14.83 0.86 7.73
N MET A 98 -14.43 1.95 8.39
CA MET A 98 -13.06 2.47 8.34
C MET A 98 -12.02 1.45 8.84
N TYR A 99 -12.38 0.61 9.81
CA TYR A 99 -11.50 -0.45 10.33
C TYR A 99 -11.69 -1.77 9.59
N PHE A 100 -12.90 -2.04 9.12
CA PHE A 100 -13.23 -3.29 8.44
C PHE A 100 -12.42 -3.49 7.16
N PHE A 101 -12.36 -2.48 6.30
CA PHE A 101 -11.65 -2.60 5.02
C PHE A 101 -10.12 -2.83 5.19
N PRO A 102 -9.39 -2.04 6.02
CA PRO A 102 -7.98 -2.32 6.31
C PRO A 102 -7.74 -3.69 6.94
N ALA A 103 -8.62 -4.18 7.81
CA ALA A 103 -8.47 -5.51 8.40
C ALA A 103 -8.48 -6.62 7.33
N MET A 104 -9.33 -6.49 6.31
CA MET A 104 -9.40 -7.44 5.20
C MET A 104 -8.13 -7.40 4.34
N THR A 105 -7.65 -6.19 4.00
CA THR A 105 -6.43 -6.05 3.19
C THR A 105 -5.20 -6.57 3.93
N LEU A 106 -5.08 -6.27 5.24
CA LEU A 106 -4.02 -6.81 6.09
C LEU A 106 -4.06 -8.33 6.16
N LYS A 107 -5.25 -8.95 6.24
CA LYS A 107 -5.37 -10.42 6.22
C LYS A 107 -4.92 -11.02 4.89
N GLY A 108 -5.23 -10.37 3.77
CA GLY A 108 -4.75 -10.77 2.45
C GLY A 108 -3.22 -10.69 2.32
N VAL A 109 -2.62 -9.61 2.84
CA VAL A 109 -1.17 -9.44 2.91
C VAL A 109 -0.52 -10.51 3.78
N GLU A 110 -1.05 -10.76 4.98
CA GLU A 110 -0.56 -11.80 5.90
C GLU A 110 -0.53 -13.18 5.23
N ASN A 111 -1.64 -13.58 4.62
CA ASN A 111 -1.75 -14.87 3.92
C ASN A 111 -0.74 -15.00 2.76
N SER A 112 -0.51 -13.91 2.04
CA SER A 112 0.44 -13.84 0.92
C SER A 112 1.89 -13.93 1.42
N ALA A 113 2.21 -13.16 2.45
CA ALA A 113 3.54 -13.13 3.07
C ALA A 113 3.90 -14.50 3.66
N LEU A 114 2.99 -15.18 4.35
CA LEU A 114 3.24 -16.51 4.91
C LEU A 114 3.58 -17.55 3.83
N LYS A 115 2.91 -17.50 2.66
CA LYS A 115 3.22 -18.37 1.52
C LYS A 115 4.59 -18.05 0.92
N PHE A 116 4.90 -16.76 0.76
CA PHE A 116 6.19 -16.30 0.28
C PHE A 116 7.34 -16.74 1.20
N ILE A 117 7.21 -16.54 2.51
CA ILE A 117 8.21 -16.93 3.52
C ILE A 117 8.44 -18.44 3.50
N LYS A 118 7.37 -19.26 3.42
CA LYS A 118 7.49 -20.72 3.31
C LYS A 118 8.25 -21.14 2.06
N ALA A 119 7.99 -20.48 0.92
CA ALA A 119 8.70 -20.75 -0.32
C ALA A 119 10.18 -20.34 -0.26
N ALA A 120 10.47 -19.15 0.29
CA ALA A 120 11.84 -18.67 0.48
C ALA A 120 12.63 -19.63 1.39
N ARG A 121 12.09 -19.99 2.56
CA ARG A 121 12.72 -20.96 3.48
C ARG A 121 12.99 -22.31 2.80
N ARG A 122 12.08 -22.78 1.95
CA ARG A 122 12.29 -24.02 1.18
C ARG A 122 13.47 -23.88 0.20
N GLN A 123 13.64 -22.73 -0.46
CA GLN A 123 14.81 -22.50 -1.32
C GLN A 123 16.11 -22.49 -0.49
N PHE A 124 16.11 -21.79 0.64
CA PHE A 124 17.28 -21.74 1.55
C PHE A 124 17.68 -23.12 2.07
N ASN A 125 16.72 -23.96 2.48
CA ASN A 125 17.02 -25.25 3.12
C ASN A 125 17.28 -26.38 2.12
N ASN A 126 16.63 -26.37 0.95
CA ASN A 126 16.61 -27.53 0.05
C ASN A 126 17.44 -27.33 -1.22
N THR A 127 18.08 -26.17 -1.41
CA THR A 127 18.90 -25.88 -2.59
C THR A 127 20.39 -25.88 -2.18
N PRO A 128 21.17 -26.91 -2.58
CA PRO A 128 22.60 -26.92 -2.33
C PRO A 128 23.30 -25.73 -2.98
N GLY A 129 24.28 -25.13 -2.29
CA GLY A 129 25.06 -24.02 -2.84
C GLY A 129 24.36 -22.65 -2.79
N PHE A 130 23.15 -22.57 -2.23
CA PHE A 130 22.34 -21.35 -2.21
C PHE A 130 22.87 -20.31 -1.22
N MET A 131 23.22 -20.74 0.00
CA MET A 131 23.80 -19.86 1.02
C MET A 131 25.22 -19.44 0.67
N GLU A 132 25.93 -20.29 -0.06
CA GLU A 132 27.28 -20.06 -0.57
C GLU A 132 27.30 -19.15 -1.81
N GLY A 133 26.12 -18.79 -2.36
CA GLY A 133 26.00 -17.92 -3.54
C GLY A 133 26.41 -18.58 -4.86
N THR A 134 26.62 -19.89 -4.86
CA THR A 134 27.04 -20.66 -6.06
C THR A 134 25.86 -21.03 -6.95
N THR A 135 24.67 -21.19 -6.37
CA THR A 135 23.42 -21.51 -7.08
C THR A 135 22.54 -20.28 -7.22
N LYS A 136 22.03 -20.00 -8.43
CA LYS A 136 21.12 -18.88 -8.67
C LYS A 136 19.73 -19.12 -8.04
N PRO A 137 19.10 -18.10 -7.44
CA PRO A 137 17.74 -18.21 -6.93
C PRO A 137 16.69 -18.47 -8.00
N ASN A 138 15.61 -19.15 -7.60
CA ASN A 138 14.43 -19.25 -8.44
C ASN A 138 13.56 -18.01 -8.24
N TYR A 139 13.87 -16.96 -9.00
CA TYR A 139 13.13 -15.70 -9.02
C TYR A 139 11.70 -15.85 -9.54
N VAL A 140 11.46 -16.78 -10.48
CA VAL A 140 10.12 -17.02 -11.05
C VAL A 140 9.14 -17.45 -9.96
N ALA A 141 9.57 -18.35 -9.07
CA ALA A 141 8.76 -18.75 -7.93
C ALA A 141 8.47 -17.53 -7.01
N CYS A 142 9.49 -16.71 -6.72
CA CYS A 142 9.35 -15.52 -5.88
C CYS A 142 8.38 -14.47 -6.45
N VAL A 143 8.26 -14.35 -7.76
CA VAL A 143 7.28 -13.45 -8.41
C VAL A 143 5.90 -14.10 -8.50
N MET A 144 5.82 -15.38 -8.84
CA MET A 144 4.55 -16.07 -9.05
C MET A 144 3.68 -16.17 -7.80
N PHE A 145 4.29 -16.32 -6.61
CA PHE A 145 3.51 -16.42 -5.36
C PHE A 145 2.78 -15.11 -5.02
N PRO A 146 3.45 -13.94 -4.91
CA PRO A 146 2.77 -12.66 -4.73
C PRO A 146 1.76 -12.37 -5.83
N THR A 147 2.06 -12.65 -7.10
CA THR A 147 1.14 -12.39 -8.23
C THR A 147 -0.15 -13.19 -8.15
N LYS A 148 -0.07 -14.50 -7.83
CA LYS A 148 -1.27 -15.33 -7.63
C LYS A 148 -2.05 -14.90 -6.40
N ALA A 149 -1.35 -14.50 -5.34
CA ALA A 149 -2.00 -14.08 -4.10
C ALA A 149 -2.67 -12.71 -4.25
N SER A 150 -2.02 -11.71 -4.83
CA SER A 150 -2.62 -10.40 -5.08
C SER A 150 -3.88 -10.53 -5.94
N THR A 151 -3.83 -11.25 -7.06
CA THR A 151 -5.01 -11.47 -7.92
C THR A 151 -6.18 -12.12 -7.16
N LYS A 152 -5.90 -12.97 -6.18
CA LYS A 152 -6.93 -13.64 -5.37
C LYS A 152 -7.44 -12.78 -4.22
N GLU A 153 -6.57 -12.01 -3.57
CA GLU A 153 -6.85 -11.28 -2.33
C GLU A 153 -7.29 -9.82 -2.58
N THR A 154 -7.05 -9.25 -3.78
CA THR A 154 -7.44 -7.86 -4.15
C THR A 154 -8.96 -7.65 -4.14
N ILE A 155 -9.74 -8.68 -4.45
CA ILE A 155 -11.20 -8.65 -4.28
C ILE A 155 -11.53 -9.70 -3.24
N PRO A 156 -12.00 -9.32 -2.04
CA PRO A 156 -12.54 -10.29 -1.10
C PRO A 156 -13.59 -11.13 -1.84
N SER A 157 -13.43 -12.45 -1.83
CA SER A 157 -14.37 -13.39 -2.47
C SER A 157 -15.84 -13.11 -2.10
N ASN A 158 -16.04 -12.49 -0.94
CA ASN A 158 -17.30 -12.19 -0.29
C ASN A 158 -18.00 -10.95 -0.90
N TRP A 159 -17.29 -10.09 -1.64
CA TRP A 159 -17.83 -8.89 -2.29
C TRP A 159 -18.32 -9.16 -3.72
N ARG A 160 -18.12 -10.37 -4.26
CA ARG A 160 -18.68 -10.75 -5.56
C ARG A 160 -20.18 -11.11 -5.50
N LEU A 161 -20.78 -11.06 -4.31
CA LEU A 161 -22.16 -11.49 -4.03
C LEU A 161 -23.05 -10.35 -3.50
N ILE A 162 -22.53 -9.12 -3.46
CA ILE A 162 -23.30 -7.88 -3.25
C ILE A 162 -23.22 -7.10 -4.55
#